data_AF-C6KSV8-F1
#
_entry.id   AF-C6KSV8-F1
#
_cell.length_a   1.000
_cell.length_b   1.000
_cell.length_c   1.000
_cell.angle_alpha   90.00
_cell.angle_beta   90.00
_cell.angle_gamma   90.00
#
_symmetry.space_group_name_H-M   'P 1'
#
loop_
_entity.id
_entity.type
_entity.pdbx_description
1 polymer ?
#
loop_
_entity_poly.entity_id
_entity_poly.type
_entity_poly.pdbx_seq_one_letter_code
_entity_poly.pdbx_strand_id
1 'polypeptide(L)'
;MFRLNNVRHFLKSKIRFSGGKQHPKWVVKDKEKYNIFTYDNSYYGENFRYNNFILHLRSYKYYIDYIIENIYRTLKNCATFFFNPIKNIILKHNPDIRYQLVALMAFFGTTSAITCYHNNIYQNIIDVTNMLELGVVDDMKENNFFDTQSELQNKNIEDYSQDHERLTNLWEMALKDATQKNSFNQLCNFLTIKEDEPIVSFKPKHIWRYNMIPYGENNPDTKTFAIPASEKPFRSFALNFTYNNLSGNWGDYVDRRDNKGSLLRPSRYMFTDVLIPTTK
;
A
#
# COMPACT_ATOMS: atom_id res chain seq x y z
N MET A 1 -24.30 -11.27 -29.39
CA MET A 1 -22.99 -11.70 -29.96
C MET A 1 -23.03 -13.10 -30.58
N PHE A 2 -23.68 -14.10 -29.98
CA PHE A 2 -23.78 -15.47 -30.54
C PHE A 2 -24.41 -15.59 -31.95
N ARG A 3 -25.31 -14.68 -32.36
CA ARG A 3 -25.96 -14.74 -33.68
C ARG A 3 -25.02 -14.43 -34.87
N LEU A 4 -23.95 -13.65 -34.66
CA LEU A 4 -23.03 -13.29 -35.75
C LEU A 4 -22.01 -14.39 -36.08
N ASN A 5 -21.63 -15.21 -35.09
CA ASN A 5 -20.68 -16.31 -35.32
C ASN A 5 -21.29 -17.43 -36.16
N ASN A 6 -22.55 -17.80 -35.94
CA ASN A 6 -23.18 -18.86 -36.74
C ASN A 6 -23.36 -18.46 -38.22
N VAL A 7 -23.68 -17.18 -38.48
CA VAL A 7 -23.77 -16.66 -39.86
C VAL A 7 -22.38 -16.63 -40.53
N ARG A 8 -21.33 -16.26 -39.79
CA ARG A 8 -19.94 -16.32 -40.30
C ARG A 8 -19.47 -17.74 -40.57
N HIS A 9 -19.87 -18.72 -39.76
CA HIS A 9 -19.55 -20.13 -40.02
C HIS A 9 -20.32 -20.69 -41.22
N PHE A 10 -21.58 -20.28 -41.43
CA PHE A 10 -22.37 -20.69 -42.59
C PHE A 10 -21.88 -20.05 -43.91
N LEU A 11 -21.42 -18.79 -43.86
CA LEU A 11 -20.79 -18.15 -45.03
C LEU A 11 -19.37 -18.65 -45.30
N LYS A 12 -18.67 -19.20 -44.30
CA LYS A 12 -17.36 -19.86 -44.49
C LYS A 12 -17.47 -21.34 -44.87
N SER A 13 -18.61 -22.00 -44.65
CA SER A 13 -18.82 -23.32 -45.22
C SER A 13 -18.90 -23.15 -46.73
N LYS A 14 -17.80 -23.49 -47.41
CA LYS A 14 -17.78 -23.69 -48.87
C LYS A 14 -19.05 -24.44 -49.21
N ILE A 15 -19.86 -23.87 -50.09
CA ILE A 15 -20.91 -24.59 -50.82
C ILE A 15 -20.17 -25.78 -51.45
N ARG A 16 -20.19 -26.91 -50.76
CA ARG A 16 -19.69 -28.15 -51.31
C ARG A 16 -20.79 -28.58 -52.26
N PHE A 17 -20.64 -28.19 -53.52
CA PHE A 17 -21.24 -28.95 -54.60
C PHE A 17 -20.88 -30.41 -54.32
N SER A 18 -21.90 -31.25 -54.15
CA SER A 18 -21.75 -32.68 -53.90
C SER A 18 -20.96 -33.27 -55.06
N GLY A 19 -19.67 -33.45 -54.85
CA GLY A 19 -18.70 -33.76 -55.89
C GLY A 19 -17.29 -33.40 -55.42
N GLY A 20 -16.87 -33.94 -54.26
CA GLY A 20 -15.44 -33.98 -53.95
C GLY A 20 -14.68 -34.77 -55.02
N LYS A 21 -13.33 -34.77 -54.98
CA LYS A 21 -12.49 -35.59 -55.90
C LYS A 21 -12.93 -37.05 -56.04
N GLN A 22 -13.69 -37.56 -55.08
CA GLN A 22 -14.44 -38.82 -55.18
C GLN A 22 -15.76 -38.61 -55.93
N HIS A 23 -15.74 -38.93 -57.22
CA HIS A 23 -16.95 -39.19 -58.00
C HIS A 23 -17.46 -40.60 -57.75
N PRO A 24 -18.76 -40.89 -57.98
CA PRO A 24 -19.28 -42.25 -57.94
C PRO A 24 -18.46 -43.14 -58.89
N LYS A 25 -18.05 -44.32 -58.41
CA LYS A 25 -17.33 -45.34 -59.18
C LYS A 25 -18.14 -46.63 -59.13
N TRP A 26 -18.13 -47.39 -60.21
CA TRP A 26 -18.79 -48.70 -60.27
C TRP A 26 -18.06 -49.77 -59.43
N VAL A 27 -16.76 -49.59 -59.21
CA VAL A 27 -15.91 -50.53 -58.46
C VAL A 27 -15.85 -50.13 -56.98
N VAL A 28 -16.30 -51.04 -56.11
CA VAL A 28 -16.23 -50.91 -54.64
C VAL A 28 -14.90 -51.47 -54.15
N LYS A 29 -14.14 -50.69 -53.37
CA LYS A 29 -12.88 -51.18 -52.76
C LYS A 29 -13.19 -52.24 -51.70
N ASP A 30 -12.28 -53.20 -51.48
CA ASP A 30 -12.50 -54.26 -50.47
C ASP A 30 -12.85 -53.72 -49.08
N LYS A 31 -12.26 -52.60 -48.69
CA LYS A 31 -12.59 -51.92 -47.43
C LYS A 31 -14.01 -51.40 -47.38
N GLU A 32 -14.61 -51.01 -48.51
CA GLU A 32 -15.93 -50.39 -48.60
C GLU A 32 -17.07 -51.40 -48.83
N LYS A 33 -16.74 -52.68 -49.08
CA LYS A 33 -17.72 -53.74 -49.44
C LYS A 33 -18.84 -53.94 -48.43
N TYR A 34 -18.59 -53.67 -47.15
CA TYR A 34 -19.55 -53.86 -46.06
C TYR A 34 -19.77 -52.58 -45.22
N ASN A 35 -19.40 -51.41 -45.75
CA ASN A 35 -19.10 -50.21 -44.94
C ASN A 35 -20.24 -49.27 -44.56
N ILE A 36 -21.51 -49.62 -44.79
CA ILE A 36 -22.59 -48.76 -44.30
C ILE A 36 -22.81 -49.08 -42.81
N PHE A 37 -21.81 -48.79 -41.98
CA PHE A 37 -21.85 -48.94 -40.52
C PHE A 37 -22.37 -47.67 -39.83
N THR A 38 -22.40 -46.54 -40.53
CA THR A 38 -22.74 -45.24 -39.99
C THR A 38 -23.97 -44.67 -40.71
N TYR A 39 -24.94 -44.24 -39.94
CA TYR A 39 -26.13 -43.55 -40.44
C TYR A 39 -25.78 -42.14 -40.95
N ASP A 40 -26.56 -41.62 -41.89
CA ASP A 40 -26.36 -40.27 -42.45
C ASP A 40 -26.32 -39.16 -41.38
N ASN A 41 -27.05 -39.31 -40.28
CA ASN A 41 -27.07 -38.36 -39.17
C ASN A 41 -25.71 -38.21 -38.44
N SER A 42 -24.79 -39.16 -38.63
CA SER A 42 -23.44 -39.11 -38.08
C SER A 42 -22.45 -38.35 -38.97
N TYR A 43 -22.82 -38.13 -40.24
CA TYR A 43 -22.01 -37.39 -41.21
C TYR A 43 -22.57 -35.98 -41.48
N TYR A 44 -23.88 -35.85 -41.66
CA TYR A 44 -24.52 -34.56 -41.90
C TYR A 44 -24.75 -33.79 -40.60
N GLY A 45 -24.52 -32.48 -40.63
CA GLY A 45 -24.84 -31.59 -39.51
C GLY A 45 -26.35 -31.47 -39.29
N GLU A 46 -26.73 -31.08 -38.07
CA GLU A 46 -28.13 -30.80 -37.71
C GLU A 46 -28.73 -29.61 -38.48
N ASN A 47 -30.05 -29.48 -38.43
CA ASN A 47 -30.76 -28.41 -39.12
C ASN A 47 -30.27 -27.02 -38.65
N PHE A 48 -29.89 -26.15 -39.58
CA PHE A 48 -29.36 -24.81 -39.28
C PHE A 48 -30.29 -23.95 -38.41
N ARG A 49 -31.62 -24.05 -38.59
CA ARG A 49 -32.62 -23.22 -37.89
C ARG A 49 -33.23 -23.91 -36.68
N TYR A 50 -33.38 -25.23 -36.76
CA TYR A 50 -34.01 -26.07 -35.75
C TYR A 50 -33.00 -27.09 -35.24
N ASN A 51 -31.88 -26.59 -34.74
CA ASN A 51 -30.87 -27.44 -34.14
C ASN A 51 -31.34 -27.98 -32.78
N ASN A 52 -30.72 -29.06 -32.33
CA ASN A 52 -31.12 -29.74 -31.11
C ASN A 52 -31.01 -28.80 -29.91
N PHE A 53 -29.97 -27.96 -29.84
CA PHE A 53 -29.77 -27.01 -28.74
C PHE A 53 -30.87 -25.95 -28.61
N ILE A 54 -31.32 -25.36 -29.73
CA ILE A 54 -32.39 -24.35 -29.75
C ILE A 54 -33.72 -25.01 -29.40
N LEU A 55 -34.01 -26.20 -29.94
CA LEU A 55 -35.21 -26.94 -29.59
C LEU A 55 -35.22 -27.31 -28.10
N HIS A 56 -34.07 -27.72 -27.55
CA HIS A 56 -33.89 -28.03 -26.14
C HIS A 56 -34.05 -26.82 -25.21
N LEU A 57 -33.48 -25.67 -25.56
CA LEU A 57 -33.72 -24.41 -24.83
C LEU A 57 -35.19 -24.00 -24.90
N ARG A 58 -35.85 -24.19 -26.04
CA ARG A 58 -37.29 -23.90 -26.19
C ARG A 58 -38.15 -24.82 -25.36
N SER A 59 -37.80 -26.12 -25.23
CA SER A 59 -38.51 -27.02 -24.33
C SER A 59 -38.35 -26.62 -22.86
N TYR A 60 -37.18 -26.09 -22.47
CA TYR A 60 -36.98 -25.60 -21.10
C TYR A 60 -37.47 -24.18 -20.84
N LYS A 61 -37.90 -23.44 -21.86
CA LYS A 61 -38.30 -22.04 -21.72
C LYS A 61 -39.30 -21.84 -20.58
N TYR A 62 -40.33 -22.69 -20.51
CA TYR A 62 -41.32 -22.64 -19.44
C TYR A 62 -40.71 -22.79 -18.04
N TYR A 63 -39.82 -23.78 -17.86
CA TYR A 63 -39.16 -24.03 -16.57
C TYR A 63 -38.20 -22.89 -16.18
N ILE A 64 -37.44 -22.37 -17.14
CA ILE A 64 -36.53 -21.25 -16.92
C ILE A 64 -37.31 -19.99 -16.54
N ASP A 65 -38.37 -19.67 -17.30
CA ASP A 65 -39.23 -18.51 -17.03
C ASP A 65 -39.89 -18.65 -15.65
N TYR A 66 -40.38 -19.84 -15.29
CA TYR A 66 -40.94 -20.12 -13.97
C TYR A 66 -39.94 -19.92 -12.82
N ILE A 67 -38.70 -20.40 -12.98
CA ILE A 67 -37.63 -20.22 -11.97
C ILE A 67 -37.28 -18.73 -11.81
N ILE A 68 -37.06 -18.02 -12.92
CA ILE A 68 -36.70 -16.59 -12.91
C ILE A 68 -37.85 -15.77 -12.32
N GLU A 69 -39.09 -16.05 -12.71
CA GLU A 69 -40.27 -15.36 -12.20
C GLU A 69 -40.44 -15.58 -10.69
N ASN A 70 -40.22 -16.80 -10.20
CA ASN A 70 -40.27 -17.08 -8.77
C ASN A 70 -39.15 -16.39 -8.00
N ILE A 71 -37.92 -16.35 -8.52
CA ILE A 71 -36.82 -15.61 -7.90
C ILE A 71 -37.15 -14.12 -7.83
N TYR A 72 -37.64 -13.54 -8.94
CA TYR A 72 -38.03 -12.14 -9.00
C TYR A 72 -39.19 -11.83 -8.05
N ARG A 73 -40.24 -12.67 -8.02
CA ARG A 73 -41.38 -12.52 -7.10
C ARG A 73 -40.94 -12.62 -5.64
N THR A 74 -40.07 -13.57 -5.30
CA THR A 74 -39.52 -13.72 -3.95
C THR A 74 -38.72 -12.48 -3.53
N LEU A 75 -37.79 -12.02 -4.37
CA LEU A 75 -37.00 -10.81 -4.11
C LEU A 75 -37.89 -9.57 -3.96
N LYS A 76 -38.87 -9.40 -4.86
CA LYS A 76 -39.82 -8.29 -4.82
C LYS A 76 -40.65 -8.34 -3.54
N ASN A 77 -41.19 -9.50 -3.18
CA ASN A 77 -42.01 -9.68 -1.98
C ASN A 77 -41.18 -9.40 -0.71
N CYS A 78 -39.96 -9.93 -0.61
CA CYS A 78 -39.04 -9.63 0.47
C CYS A 78 -38.71 -8.13 0.56
N ALA A 79 -38.37 -7.49 -0.56
CA ALA A 79 -38.08 -6.05 -0.58
C ALA A 79 -39.31 -5.21 -0.16
N THR A 80 -40.51 -5.55 -0.65
CA THR A 80 -41.74 -4.84 -0.26
C THR A 80 -42.10 -5.07 1.21
N PHE A 81 -41.81 -6.27 1.75
CA PHE A 81 -42.03 -6.60 3.15
C PHE A 81 -41.18 -5.73 4.09
N PHE A 82 -39.93 -5.41 3.72
CA PHE A 82 -39.08 -4.49 4.49
C PHE A 82 -39.38 -3.02 4.20
N PHE A 83 -39.61 -2.66 2.93
CA PHE A 83 -39.74 -1.27 2.52
C PHE A 83 -41.07 -0.64 2.97
N ASN A 84 -42.19 -1.35 2.83
CA ASN A 84 -43.50 -0.80 3.18
C ASN A 84 -43.64 -0.38 4.65
N PRO A 85 -43.23 -1.17 5.66
CA PRO A 85 -43.30 -0.72 7.05
C PRO A 85 -42.38 0.47 7.31
N ILE A 86 -41.15 0.48 6.77
CA ILE A 86 -40.21 1.62 6.90
C ILE A 86 -40.81 2.89 6.27
N LYS A 87 -41.33 2.78 5.05
CA LYS A 87 -41.99 3.88 4.34
C LYS A 87 -43.19 4.41 5.13
N ASN A 88 -44.03 3.52 5.66
CA ASN A 88 -45.19 3.91 6.46
C ASN A 88 -44.80 4.63 7.75
N ILE A 89 -43.73 4.18 8.43
CA ILE A 89 -43.18 4.86 9.61
C ILE A 89 -42.66 6.24 9.23
N ILE A 90 -41.87 6.35 8.15
CA ILE A 90 -41.33 7.64 7.67
C ILE A 90 -42.46 8.61 7.33
N LEU A 91 -43.47 8.18 6.56
CA LEU A 91 -44.59 9.03 6.17
C LEU A 91 -45.51 9.41 7.34
N LYS A 92 -45.64 8.53 8.35
CA LYS A 92 -46.40 8.83 9.57
C LYS A 92 -45.75 9.93 10.41
N HIS A 93 -44.42 9.95 10.50
CA HIS A 93 -43.67 10.95 11.29
C HIS A 93 -43.28 12.19 10.48
N ASN A 94 -43.04 12.03 9.17
CA ASN A 94 -42.59 13.08 8.26
C ASN A 94 -43.45 13.06 6.97
N PRO A 95 -44.69 13.58 7.03
CA PRO A 95 -45.64 13.47 5.92
C PRO A 95 -45.30 14.36 4.71
N ASP A 96 -44.63 15.48 4.94
CA ASP A 96 -44.20 16.43 3.89
C ASP A 96 -42.71 16.23 3.57
N ILE A 97 -42.33 16.50 2.32
CA ILE A 97 -40.95 16.38 1.82
C ILE A 97 -39.98 17.29 2.58
N ARG A 98 -40.47 18.44 3.08
CA ARG A 98 -39.67 19.37 3.89
C ARG A 98 -39.21 18.71 5.18
N TYR A 99 -40.11 18.01 5.86
CA TYR A 99 -39.80 17.28 7.10
C TYR A 99 -38.92 16.06 6.83
N GLN A 100 -39.11 15.38 5.70
CA GLN A 100 -38.24 14.27 5.28
C GLN A 100 -36.80 14.73 5.03
N LEU A 101 -36.63 15.90 4.40
CA LEU A 101 -35.30 16.50 4.20
C LEU A 101 -34.65 16.90 5.53
N VAL A 102 -35.42 17.49 6.46
CA VAL A 102 -34.92 17.81 7.81
C VAL A 102 -34.50 16.53 8.54
N ALA A 103 -35.31 15.46 8.50
CA ALA A 103 -34.98 14.18 9.12
C ALA A 103 -33.72 13.54 8.49
N LEU A 104 -33.56 13.64 7.16
CA LEU A 104 -32.37 13.15 6.45
C LEU A 104 -31.11 13.93 6.86
N MET A 105 -31.18 15.26 6.93
CA MET A 105 -30.08 16.10 7.38
C MET A 105 -29.73 15.82 8.85
N ALA A 106 -30.74 15.62 9.71
CA ALA A 106 -30.55 15.22 11.09
C ALA A 106 -29.89 13.83 11.21
N PHE A 107 -30.29 12.88 10.35
CA PHE A 107 -29.65 11.57 10.27
C PHE A 107 -28.16 11.70 9.90
N PHE A 108 -27.84 12.39 8.80
CA PHE A 108 -26.44 12.59 8.41
C PHE A 108 -25.63 13.37 9.46
N GLY A 109 -26.21 14.40 10.07
CA GLY A 109 -25.60 15.13 11.17
C GLY A 109 -25.31 14.24 12.38
N THR A 110 -26.26 13.38 12.76
CA THR A 110 -26.11 12.43 13.87
C THR A 110 -25.07 11.36 13.54
N THR A 111 -25.10 10.78 12.34
CA THR A 111 -24.09 9.81 11.89
C THR A 111 -22.70 10.42 11.84
N SER A 112 -22.56 11.66 11.35
CA SER A 112 -21.30 12.39 11.35
C SER A 112 -20.80 12.67 12.76
N ALA A 113 -21.69 13.05 13.69
CA ALA A 113 -21.33 13.30 15.09
C ALA A 113 -20.88 12.01 15.81
N ILE A 114 -21.58 10.90 15.59
CA ILE A 114 -21.19 9.59 16.11
C ILE A 114 -19.83 9.18 15.55
N THR A 115 -19.60 9.37 14.24
CA THR A 115 -18.32 9.06 13.60
C THR A 115 -17.18 9.92 14.16
N CYS A 116 -17.41 11.22 14.32
CA CYS A 116 -16.45 12.15 14.92
C CYS A 116 -16.10 11.74 16.35
N TYR A 117 -17.10 11.37 17.16
CA TYR A 117 -16.88 10.92 18.54
C TYR A 117 -15.99 9.68 18.60
N HIS A 118 -16.26 8.65 17.79
CA HIS A 118 -15.45 7.43 17.76
C HIS A 118 -14.06 7.70 17.18
N ASN A 119 -13.95 8.53 16.15
CA ASN A 119 -12.67 8.96 15.59
C ASN A 119 -11.83 9.71 16.62
N ASN A 120 -12.42 10.56 17.47
CA ASN A 120 -11.69 11.27 18.51
C ASN A 120 -11.15 10.32 19.59
N ILE A 121 -11.93 9.31 19.99
CA ILE A 121 -11.44 8.29 20.94
C ILE A 121 -10.24 7.56 20.33
N TYR A 122 -10.35 7.15 19.07
CA TYR A 122 -9.27 6.44 18.38
C TYR A 122 -8.05 7.35 18.14
N GLN A 123 -8.28 8.61 17.78
CA GLN A 123 -7.23 9.61 17.59
C GLN A 123 -6.49 9.89 18.88
N ASN A 124 -7.19 9.99 20.03
CA ASN A 124 -6.53 10.15 21.32
C ASN A 124 -5.60 8.97 21.65
N ILE A 125 -5.96 7.74 21.25
CA ILE A 125 -5.07 6.58 21.41
C ILE A 125 -3.83 6.75 20.53
N ILE A 126 -4.01 7.14 19.25
CA ILE A 126 -2.89 7.41 18.33
C ILE A 126 -2.00 8.54 18.85
N ASP A 127 -2.58 9.60 19.38
CA ASP A 127 -1.85 10.76 19.89
C ASP A 127 -1.01 10.37 21.11
N VAL A 128 -1.55 9.57 22.03
CA VAL A 128 -0.77 9.01 23.15
C VAL A 128 0.35 8.10 22.65
N THR A 129 0.11 7.24 21.66
CA THR A 129 1.19 6.41 21.10
C THR A 129 2.27 7.24 20.42
N ASN A 130 1.89 8.30 19.68
CA ASN A 130 2.84 9.22 19.06
C ASN A 130 3.64 10.00 20.12
N MET A 131 3.00 10.42 21.22
CA MET A 131 3.70 11.06 22.34
C MET A 131 4.71 10.12 23.00
N LEU A 132 4.37 8.83 23.15
CA LEU A 132 5.32 7.83 23.65
C LEU A 132 6.48 7.61 22.68
N GLU A 133 6.22 7.55 21.37
CA GLU A 133 7.26 7.47 20.34
C GLU A 133 8.19 8.69 20.37
N LEU A 134 7.64 9.90 20.53
CA LEU A 134 8.43 11.13 20.68
C LEU A 134 9.25 11.11 21.98
N GLY A 135 8.70 10.61 23.08
CA GLY A 135 9.43 10.42 24.34
C GLY A 135 10.64 9.49 24.17
N VAL A 136 10.48 8.39 23.43
CA VAL A 136 11.60 7.49 23.09
C VAL A 136 12.65 8.20 22.23
N VAL A 137 12.23 9.07 21.30
CA VAL A 137 13.15 9.88 20.51
C VAL A 137 13.92 10.88 21.38
N ASP A 138 13.27 11.49 22.37
CA ASP A 138 13.92 12.38 23.33
C ASP A 138 14.94 11.62 24.18
N ASP A 139 14.60 10.44 24.70
CA ASP A 139 15.53 9.56 25.42
C ASP A 139 16.75 9.19 24.56
N MET A 140 16.54 8.89 23.27
CA MET A 140 17.63 8.62 22.32
C MET A 140 18.50 9.86 22.08
N LYS A 141 17.89 11.04 22.01
CA LYS A 141 18.59 12.31 21.83
C LYS A 141 19.45 12.67 23.04
N GLU A 142 18.95 12.48 24.26
CA GLU A 142 19.73 12.67 25.50
C GLU A 142 20.99 11.80 25.53
N ASN A 143 20.89 10.59 24.96
CA ASN A 143 22.01 9.66 24.82
C ASN A 143 22.93 9.94 23.61
N ASN A 144 22.77 11.09 22.93
CA ASN A 144 23.54 11.51 21.76
C ASN A 144 23.43 10.53 20.57
N PHE A 145 22.32 9.79 20.45
CA PHE A 145 22.16 8.78 19.40
C PHE A 145 22.10 9.39 18.00
N PHE A 146 21.49 10.57 17.85
CA PHE A 146 21.32 11.23 16.55
C PHE A 146 22.51 12.12 16.14
N ASP A 147 23.47 12.33 17.04
CA ASP A 147 24.63 13.17 16.77
C ASP A 147 25.52 12.56 15.69
N THR A 148 26.19 13.41 14.94
CA THR A 148 27.27 13.01 14.04
C THR A 148 28.54 12.67 14.82
N GLN A 149 29.46 11.91 14.21
CA GLN A 149 30.78 11.65 14.82
C GLN A 149 31.52 12.97 15.12
N SER A 150 31.36 13.98 14.26
CA SER A 150 31.94 15.31 14.41
C SER A 150 31.34 16.08 15.59
N GLU A 151 30.01 16.08 15.75
CA GLU A 151 29.34 16.77 16.87
C GLU A 151 29.71 16.12 18.20
N LEU A 152 29.71 14.79 18.26
CA LEU A 152 30.12 14.08 19.47
C LEU A 152 31.60 14.34 19.81
N GLN A 153 32.47 14.41 18.81
CA GLN A 153 33.88 14.75 19.03
C GLN A 153 34.03 16.19 19.54
N ASN A 154 33.31 17.15 18.96
CA ASN A 154 33.33 18.54 19.40
C ASN A 154 32.83 18.68 20.85
N LYS A 155 31.73 18.01 21.20
CA LYS A 155 31.20 17.97 22.57
C LYS A 155 32.20 17.37 23.55
N ASN A 156 32.86 16.28 23.18
CA ASN A 156 33.92 15.70 24.00
C ASN A 156 35.11 16.63 24.20
N ILE A 157 35.51 17.39 23.18
CA ILE A 157 36.57 18.39 23.27
C ILE A 157 36.15 19.56 24.16
N GLU A 158 34.91 20.04 24.02
CA GLU A 158 34.35 21.13 24.84
C GLU A 158 34.33 20.74 26.32
N ASP A 159 33.73 19.60 26.65
CA ASP A 159 33.69 19.09 28.02
C ASP A 159 35.10 18.89 28.59
N TYR A 160 36.03 18.33 27.80
CA TYR A 160 37.43 18.18 28.22
C TYR A 160 38.09 19.53 28.48
N SER A 161 37.80 20.54 27.66
CA SER A 161 38.35 21.89 27.82
C SER A 161 37.82 22.57 29.08
N GLN A 162 36.52 22.42 29.37
CA GLN A 162 35.91 22.92 30.60
C GLN A 162 36.51 22.26 31.85
N ASP A 163 36.69 20.94 31.82
CA ASP A 163 37.35 20.21 32.91
C ASP A 163 38.81 20.61 33.08
N HIS A 164 39.54 20.80 31.98
CA HIS A 164 40.92 21.24 32.01
C HIS A 164 41.06 22.64 32.61
N GLU A 165 40.21 23.58 32.22
CA GLU A 165 40.18 24.94 32.77
C GLU A 165 39.83 24.93 34.27
N ARG A 166 38.82 24.14 34.66
CA ARG A 166 38.42 23.97 36.06
C ARG A 166 39.57 23.44 36.92
N LEU A 167 40.23 22.38 36.47
CA LEU A 167 41.36 21.77 37.19
C LEU A 167 42.57 22.70 37.25
N THR A 168 42.83 23.47 36.18
CA THR A 168 43.92 24.47 36.15
C THR A 168 43.65 25.60 37.13
N ASN A 169 42.43 26.12 37.16
CA ASN A 169 42.01 27.14 38.12
C ASN A 169 42.10 26.63 39.57
N LEU A 170 41.66 25.39 39.82
CA LEU A 170 41.76 24.76 41.14
C LEU A 170 43.22 24.59 41.56
N TRP A 171 44.09 24.18 40.64
CA TRP A 171 45.53 24.09 40.87
C TRP A 171 46.15 25.44 41.21
N GLU A 172 45.86 26.49 40.44
CA GLU A 172 46.39 27.84 40.68
C GLU A 172 45.94 28.40 42.03
N MET A 173 44.66 28.20 42.39
CA MET A 173 44.13 28.58 43.70
C MET A 173 44.79 27.79 44.84
N ALA A 174 44.92 26.47 44.68
CA ALA A 174 45.56 25.60 45.66
C ALA A 174 47.02 25.98 45.89
N LEU A 175 47.76 26.27 44.81
CA LEU A 175 49.16 26.68 44.86
C LEU A 175 49.32 28.03 45.57
N LYS A 176 48.46 29.01 45.26
CA LYS A 176 48.46 30.33 45.89
C LYS A 176 48.18 30.24 47.40
N ASP A 177 47.17 29.48 47.80
CA ASP A 177 46.80 29.30 49.20
C ASP A 177 47.85 28.51 49.99
N ALA A 178 48.40 27.45 49.39
CA ALA A 178 49.45 26.65 50.03
C ALA A 178 50.75 27.46 50.20
N THR A 179 51.08 28.33 49.25
CA THR A 179 52.22 29.25 49.32
C THR A 179 52.02 30.30 50.42
N GLN A 180 50.81 30.87 50.53
CA GLN A 180 50.51 31.85 51.59
C GLN A 180 50.56 31.23 52.99
N LYS A 181 50.11 29.98 53.14
CA LYS A 181 50.10 29.27 54.44
C LYS A 181 51.38 28.47 54.71
N ASN A 182 52.31 28.38 53.75
CA ASN A 182 53.50 27.53 53.80
C ASN A 182 53.21 26.09 54.26
N SER A 183 52.11 25.49 53.77
CA SER A 183 51.65 24.20 54.24
C SER A 183 51.23 23.29 53.08
N PHE A 184 51.92 22.15 52.96
CA PHE A 184 51.56 21.11 51.99
C PHE A 184 50.19 20.49 52.29
N ASN A 185 49.81 20.41 53.57
CA ASN A 185 48.48 19.92 53.96
C ASN A 185 47.36 20.77 53.36
N GLN A 186 47.60 22.08 53.19
CA GLN A 186 46.63 22.95 52.53
C GLN A 186 46.44 22.57 51.06
N LEU A 187 47.49 22.17 50.35
CA LEU A 187 47.40 21.70 48.97
C LEU A 187 46.62 20.38 48.90
N CYS A 188 46.85 19.45 49.83
CA CYS A 188 46.09 18.20 49.92
C CYS A 188 44.59 18.44 50.20
N ASN A 189 44.25 19.50 50.94
CA ASN A 189 42.85 19.87 51.19
C ASN A 189 42.10 20.32 49.92
N PHE A 190 42.79 20.72 48.85
CA PHE A 190 42.14 21.00 47.56
C PHE A 190 41.87 19.74 46.73
N LEU A 191 42.43 18.59 47.11
CA LEU A 191 42.14 17.30 46.45
C LEU A 191 40.84 16.67 46.96
N THR A 192 40.31 17.10 48.11
CA THR A 192 39.04 16.59 48.62
C THR A 192 37.90 17.16 47.80
N ILE A 193 37.27 16.29 46.99
CA ILE A 193 36.10 16.60 46.17
C ILE A 193 34.95 16.99 47.11
N LYS A 194 34.46 18.22 46.98
CA LYS A 194 33.24 18.64 47.69
C LYS A 194 32.03 17.96 47.05
N GLU A 195 31.03 17.61 47.86
CA GLU A 195 29.79 16.99 47.36
C GLU A 195 29.05 17.88 46.34
N ASP A 196 29.28 19.19 46.39
CA ASP A 196 28.70 20.19 45.48
C ASP A 196 29.45 20.31 44.15
N GLU A 197 30.64 19.71 43.99
CA GLU A 197 31.34 19.74 42.73
C GLU A 197 30.77 18.66 41.80
N PRO A 198 30.40 19.01 40.55
CA PRO A 198 29.97 18.00 39.58
C PRO A 198 31.14 17.05 39.35
N ILE A 199 31.07 15.87 39.96
CA ILE A 199 31.94 14.76 39.58
C ILE A 199 31.62 14.55 38.11
N VAL A 200 32.61 14.83 37.25
CA VAL A 200 32.55 14.55 35.82
C VAL A 200 32.01 13.13 35.68
N SER A 201 30.77 13.03 35.22
CA SER A 201 30.12 11.74 35.10
C SER A 201 31.00 10.88 34.23
N PHE A 202 31.22 9.63 34.64
CA PHE A 202 32.03 8.70 33.87
C PHE A 202 31.47 8.65 32.44
N LYS A 203 32.21 9.21 31.48
CA LYS A 203 31.77 9.20 30.09
C LYS A 203 31.90 7.78 29.55
N PRO A 204 30.87 7.25 28.87
CA PRO A 204 30.98 5.95 28.24
C PRO A 204 32.11 5.97 27.21
N LYS A 205 33.00 4.97 27.28
CA LYS A 205 34.15 4.85 26.37
C LYS A 205 33.73 4.77 24.90
N HIS A 206 32.57 4.17 24.64
CA HIS A 206 32.01 3.99 23.32
C HIS A 206 30.54 4.39 23.34
N ILE A 207 30.15 5.20 22.36
CA ILE A 207 28.77 5.64 22.14
C ILE A 207 28.36 5.13 20.76
N TRP A 208 27.20 4.48 20.70
CA TRP A 208 26.59 4.04 19.45
C TRP A 208 25.65 5.13 18.92
N ARG A 209 25.63 5.32 17.60
CA ARG A 209 24.87 6.40 16.95
C ARG A 209 24.06 5.86 15.78
N TYR A 210 23.03 6.60 15.41
CA TYR A 210 22.14 6.27 14.30
C TYR A 210 22.90 6.06 12.98
N ASN A 211 23.84 6.96 12.67
CA ASN A 211 24.65 6.90 11.43
C ASN A 211 25.58 5.68 11.35
N MET A 212 25.70 4.88 12.41
CA MET A 212 26.48 3.64 12.41
C MET A 212 25.64 2.42 11.98
N ILE A 213 24.31 2.57 11.85
CA ILE A 213 23.42 1.51 11.37
C ILE A 213 23.47 1.48 9.84
N PRO A 214 23.85 0.37 9.19
CA PRO A 214 23.94 0.30 7.74
C PRO A 214 22.57 0.35 7.08
N TYR A 215 22.47 1.09 5.97
CA TYR A 215 21.28 1.18 5.14
C TYR A 215 21.62 0.96 3.67
N GLY A 216 20.64 0.53 2.87
CA GLY A 216 20.71 0.48 1.41
C GLY A 216 20.34 -0.89 0.82
N GLU A 217 19.58 -0.87 -0.27
CA GLU A 217 19.13 -2.07 -1.02
C GLU A 217 20.32 -2.95 -1.47
N ASN A 218 21.40 -2.30 -1.91
CA ASN A 218 22.59 -2.98 -2.45
C ASN A 218 23.77 -3.03 -1.48
N ASN A 219 23.62 -2.51 -0.25
CA ASN A 219 24.68 -2.50 0.74
C ASN A 219 24.96 -3.95 1.22
N PRO A 220 26.21 -4.46 1.12
CA PRO A 220 26.55 -5.79 1.64
C PRO A 220 26.39 -5.90 3.16
N ASP A 221 26.53 -4.79 3.91
CA ASP A 221 26.47 -4.79 5.38
C ASP A 221 25.08 -5.14 5.94
N THR A 222 24.04 -5.07 5.11
CA THR A 222 22.65 -5.43 5.46
C THR A 222 22.27 -6.85 5.04
N LYS A 223 23.14 -7.57 4.32
CA LYS A 223 22.84 -8.87 3.68
C LYS A 223 23.48 -10.02 4.44
N THR A 224 22.71 -10.64 5.34
CA THR A 224 23.11 -11.87 6.05
C THR A 224 22.84 -13.12 5.21
N PHE A 225 21.56 -13.43 4.97
CA PHE A 225 21.08 -14.51 4.13
C PHE A 225 20.16 -13.99 3.03
N ALA A 226 20.08 -14.70 1.92
CA ALA A 226 19.18 -14.32 0.83
C ALA A 226 17.71 -14.46 1.25
N ILE A 227 16.97 -13.34 1.25
CA ILE A 227 15.53 -13.32 1.53
C ILE A 227 14.78 -13.97 0.35
N PRO A 228 13.89 -14.97 0.60
CA PRO A 228 13.07 -15.60 -0.44
C PRO A 228 12.23 -14.59 -1.22
N ALA A 229 12.04 -14.82 -2.52
CA ALA A 229 11.29 -13.89 -3.38
C ALA A 229 9.82 -13.72 -2.98
N SER A 230 9.20 -14.74 -2.38
CA SER A 230 7.82 -14.70 -1.88
C SER A 230 7.63 -13.79 -0.66
N GLU A 231 8.70 -13.48 0.07
CA GLU A 231 8.69 -12.61 1.26
C GLU A 231 9.04 -11.16 0.92
N LYS A 232 9.47 -10.87 -0.32
CA LYS A 232 9.81 -9.52 -0.74
C LYS A 232 8.55 -8.73 -1.12
N PRO A 233 8.46 -7.45 -0.73
CA PRO A 233 7.32 -6.62 -1.10
C PRO A 233 7.31 -6.34 -2.61
N PHE A 234 6.12 -6.17 -3.18
CA PHE A 234 5.97 -5.75 -4.56
C PHE A 234 6.12 -4.23 -4.69
N ARG A 235 6.84 -3.80 -5.74
CA ARG A 235 6.81 -2.41 -6.19
C ARG A 235 5.44 -2.11 -6.82
N SER A 236 4.91 -0.91 -6.61
CA SER A 236 3.67 -0.48 -7.28
C SER A 236 3.81 -0.58 -8.81
N PHE A 237 2.72 -0.90 -9.50
CA PHE A 237 2.69 -1.05 -10.95
C PHE A 237 1.62 -0.16 -11.56
N ALA A 238 2.02 0.72 -12.47
CA ALA A 238 1.13 1.55 -13.27
C ALA A 238 1.60 1.57 -14.72
N LEU A 239 0.73 1.11 -15.62
CA LEU A 239 0.94 1.11 -17.06
C LEU A 239 -0.37 1.44 -17.75
N ASN A 240 -0.45 2.65 -18.30
CA ASN A 240 -1.57 3.11 -19.12
C ASN A 240 -1.04 3.89 -20.33
N PHE A 241 -1.92 4.18 -21.29
CA PHE A 241 -1.58 4.99 -22.46
C PHE A 241 -1.15 6.43 -22.10
N THR A 242 -1.59 6.94 -20.94
CA THR A 242 -1.35 8.33 -20.52
C THR A 242 -0.22 8.49 -19.50
N TYR A 243 0.03 7.49 -18.65
CA TYR A 243 1.10 7.54 -17.66
C TYR A 243 1.60 6.15 -17.28
N ASN A 244 2.81 6.08 -16.73
CA ASN A 244 3.39 4.86 -16.17
C ASN A 244 4.38 5.20 -15.05
N ASN A 245 4.69 4.22 -14.19
CA ASN A 245 5.72 4.31 -13.15
C ASN A 245 6.95 3.42 -13.43
N LEU A 246 7.12 3.01 -14.69
CA LEU A 246 8.16 2.08 -15.14
C LEU A 246 9.35 2.79 -15.81
N SER A 247 9.11 3.98 -16.37
CA SER A 247 10.13 4.79 -17.06
C SER A 247 11.15 5.48 -16.14
N GLY A 248 10.98 5.38 -14.82
CA GLY A 248 11.86 5.99 -13.84
C GLY A 248 11.74 5.33 -12.46
N ASN A 249 12.69 5.66 -11.58
CA ASN A 249 12.72 5.21 -10.20
C ASN A 249 12.89 6.42 -9.26
N TRP A 250 12.12 6.46 -8.18
CA TRP A 250 12.15 7.53 -7.17
C TRP A 250 13.10 7.23 -6.01
N GLY A 251 13.66 6.01 -5.95
CA GLY A 251 14.43 5.54 -4.80
C GLY A 251 13.54 5.01 -3.69
N ASP A 252 14.12 4.79 -2.52
CA ASP A 252 13.39 4.46 -1.29
C ASP A 252 13.17 5.73 -0.44
N TYR A 253 12.77 5.57 0.81
CA TYR A 253 12.43 6.70 1.68
C TYR A 253 13.66 7.57 2.03
N VAL A 254 14.84 6.96 2.09
CA VAL A 254 16.11 7.58 2.54
C VAL A 254 16.98 7.92 1.32
N ASP A 255 17.37 6.93 0.52
CA ASP A 255 18.20 7.03 -0.69
C ASP A 255 17.36 7.39 -1.93
N ARG A 256 16.75 8.57 -1.88
CA ARG A 256 15.90 9.11 -2.95
C ARG A 256 16.69 9.41 -4.21
N ARG A 257 16.03 9.28 -5.37
CA ARG A 257 16.63 9.54 -6.70
C ARG A 257 15.67 10.30 -7.59
N ASP A 258 16.25 11.04 -8.54
CA ASP A 258 15.48 11.72 -9.57
C ASP A 258 14.90 10.71 -10.56
N ASN A 259 13.58 10.73 -10.73
CA ASN A 259 12.88 9.85 -11.65
C ASN A 259 13.13 10.16 -13.13
N LYS A 260 13.66 11.35 -13.46
CA LYS A 260 13.99 11.76 -14.83
C LYS A 260 15.48 11.57 -15.12
N GLY A 261 15.79 11.06 -16.30
CA GLY A 261 17.17 11.01 -16.83
C GLY A 261 17.75 12.42 -17.05
N SER A 262 19.08 12.53 -17.09
CA SER A 262 19.82 13.80 -17.13
C SER A 262 19.36 14.78 -18.21
N LEU A 263 19.00 14.29 -19.40
CA LEU A 263 18.54 15.10 -20.54
C LEU A 263 17.21 15.82 -20.29
N LEU A 264 16.30 15.23 -19.50
CA LEU A 264 14.95 15.74 -19.29
C LEU A 264 14.83 16.59 -18.01
N ARG A 265 15.85 16.58 -17.13
CA ARG A 265 15.82 17.33 -15.87
C ARG A 265 15.68 18.85 -16.07
N PRO A 266 16.37 19.49 -17.03
CA PRO A 266 16.21 20.93 -17.25
C PRO A 266 14.81 21.32 -17.71
N SER A 267 14.12 20.44 -18.44
CA SER A 267 12.78 20.67 -18.97
C SER A 267 11.67 20.02 -18.12
N ARG A 268 11.90 19.81 -16.81
CA ARG A 268 10.96 19.11 -15.92
C ARG A 268 9.56 19.70 -15.95
N TYR A 269 9.46 21.03 -16.05
CA TYR A 269 8.19 21.76 -16.08
C TYR A 269 7.27 21.34 -17.24
N MET A 270 7.81 20.74 -18.31
CA MET A 270 7.02 20.22 -19.43
C MET A 270 6.36 18.87 -19.13
N PHE A 271 6.71 18.21 -18.02
CA PHE A 271 6.23 16.87 -17.64
C PHE A 271 5.39 16.89 -16.36
N THR A 272 4.81 18.04 -16.02
CA THR A 272 3.99 18.25 -14.82
C THR A 272 2.75 19.06 -15.18
N ASP A 273 1.56 18.59 -14.77
CA ASP A 273 0.32 19.36 -14.98
C ASP A 273 0.28 20.62 -14.10
N VAL A 274 0.92 20.55 -12.92
CA VAL A 274 1.04 21.65 -11.96
C VAL A 274 2.51 21.75 -11.52
N LEU A 275 3.07 22.97 -11.57
CA LEU A 275 4.41 23.28 -11.09
C LEU A 275 4.34 24.37 -10.02
N ILE A 276 4.87 24.07 -8.84
CA ILE A 276 5.14 25.06 -7.79
C ILE A 276 6.66 25.25 -7.74
N PRO A 277 7.20 26.42 -8.16
CA PRO A 277 8.63 26.65 -8.18
C PRO A 277 9.21 26.82 -6.77
N THR A 278 10.54 26.79 -6.65
CA THR A 278 11.25 27.04 -5.39
C THR A 278 11.16 28.50 -4.96
N THR A 279 11.02 28.75 -3.66
CA THR A 279 11.34 30.07 -3.08
C THR A 279 12.87 30.22 -3.09
N LYS A 280 13.37 31.32 -3.67
CA LYS A 280 14.80 31.63 -3.75
C LYS A 280 15.07 33.03 -3.23
#